data_AF-A0A2P7U2L6-F1
#
_entry.id   AF-A0A2P7U2L6-F1
#
_cell.length_a   1.000
_cell.length_b   1.000
_cell.length_c   1.000
_cell.angle_alpha   90.00
_cell.angle_beta   90.00
_cell.angle_gamma   90.00
#
_symmetry.space_group_name_H-M   'P 1'
#
loop_
_entity.id
_entity.type
_entity.pdbx_description
1 polymer ?
#
loop_
_entity_poly.entity_id
_entity_poly.type
_entity_poly.pdbx_seq_one_letter_code
_entity_poly.pdbx_strand_id
1 'polypeptide(L)'
;MNDIETFLTKHQLADKQKKTSVLEPYQAEILELKEKGYSDKIIVRFLEEMKGVKISQQWLNRYIRSCRKQAENSKPRTEPAVVKLH
;
A
#
# COMPACT_ATOMS: atom_id res chain seq x y z
N MET A 1 -9.37 29.63 24.76
CA MET A 1 -9.54 28.98 23.45
C MET A 1 -8.29 28.18 23.18
N ASN A 2 -8.41 26.90 22.82
CA ASN A 2 -7.27 26.02 22.56
C ASN A 2 -6.71 26.33 21.16
N ASP A 3 -5.49 26.84 21.09
CA ASP A 3 -4.84 27.18 19.80
C ASP A 3 -4.68 25.94 18.90
N ILE A 4 -4.51 24.77 19.50
CA ILE A 4 -4.44 23.47 18.81
C ILE A 4 -5.79 23.14 18.13
N GLU A 5 -6.91 23.31 18.84
CA GLU A 5 -8.24 23.06 18.28
C GLU A 5 -8.55 24.04 17.14
N THR A 6 -8.13 25.31 17.30
CA THR A 6 -8.27 26.33 16.26
C THR A 6 -7.44 25.99 15.02
N PHE A 7 -6.22 25.50 15.19
CA PHE A 7 -5.35 25.04 14.11
C PHE A 7 -5.96 23.83 13.36
N LEU A 8 -6.42 22.81 14.09
CA LEU A 8 -7.02 21.61 13.50
C LEU A 8 -8.34 21.92 12.76
N THR A 9 -9.14 22.83 13.30
CA THR A 9 -10.42 23.25 12.70
C THR A 9 -10.20 24.11 11.46
N LYS A 10 -9.24 25.05 11.51
CA LYS A 10 -8.86 25.91 10.38
C LYS A 10 -8.21 25.12 9.24
N HIS A 11 -7.43 24.10 9.57
CA HIS A 11 -6.79 23.23 8.60
C HIS A 11 -7.63 22.02 8.20
N GLN A 12 -8.86 21.88 8.73
CA GLN A 12 -9.82 20.79 8.44
C GLN A 12 -9.09 19.57 7.88
N LEU A 13 -8.25 18.96 8.74
CA LEU A 13 -7.34 17.90 8.33
C LEU A 13 -8.14 16.86 7.57
N ALA A 14 -7.95 16.85 6.26
CA ALA A 14 -8.58 15.97 5.29
C ALA A 14 -8.07 14.52 5.42
N ASP A 15 -7.79 14.08 6.65
CA ASP A 15 -7.27 12.75 6.98
C ASP A 15 -8.36 11.66 6.94
N LYS A 16 -9.54 11.96 6.39
CA LYS A 16 -10.55 10.95 6.03
C LYS A 16 -10.62 10.64 4.54
N GLN A 17 -9.84 11.29 3.68
CA GLN A 17 -9.58 10.71 2.37
C GLN A 17 -8.61 9.57 2.62
N LYS A 18 -9.08 8.32 2.45
CA LYS A 18 -8.21 7.15 2.36
C LYS A 18 -7.02 7.55 1.50
N LYS A 19 -5.84 7.70 2.10
CA LYS A 19 -4.60 8.01 1.38
C LYS A 19 -4.26 6.76 0.57
N THR A 20 -4.96 6.58 -0.55
CA THR A 20 -4.66 5.54 -1.53
C THR A 20 -3.24 5.84 -2.01
N SER A 21 -2.40 4.81 -1.99
CA SER A 21 -1.02 4.97 -2.43
C SER A 21 -1.03 5.36 -3.90
N VAL A 22 -0.13 6.26 -4.33
CA VAL A 22 0.06 6.56 -5.76
C VAL A 22 0.40 5.27 -6.56
N LEU A 23 0.88 4.23 -5.87
CA LEU A 23 1.17 2.92 -6.45
C LEU A 23 0.00 1.93 -6.44
N GLU A 24 -1.11 2.25 -5.77
CA GLU A 24 -2.28 1.38 -5.69
C GLU A 24 -2.84 1.00 -7.06
N PRO A 25 -2.99 1.92 -8.03
CA PRO A 25 -3.45 1.57 -9.38
C PRO A 25 -2.49 0.66 -10.14
N TYR A 26 -1.21 0.65 -9.76
CA TYR A 26 -0.14 -0.09 -10.45
C TYR A 26 0.30 -1.33 -9.66
N GLN A 27 -0.44 -1.73 -8.62
CA GLN A 27 -0.05 -2.82 -7.73
C GLN A 27 0.20 -4.13 -8.49
N ALA A 28 -0.72 -4.49 -9.39
CA ALA A 28 -0.62 -5.74 -10.16
C ALA A 28 0.65 -5.78 -11.02
N GLU A 29 0.94 -4.68 -11.74
CA GLU A 29 2.11 -4.56 -12.60
C GLU A 29 3.42 -4.60 -11.78
N ILE A 30 3.46 -3.93 -10.63
CA ILE A 30 4.61 -3.94 -9.71
C ILE A 30 4.89 -5.35 -9.19
N LEU A 31 3.85 -6.08 -8.79
CA LEU A 31 3.98 -7.44 -8.28
C LEU A 31 4.40 -8.41 -9.39
N GLU A 32 3.81 -8.30 -10.58
CA GLU A 32 4.18 -9.14 -11.73
C GLU A 32 5.65 -8.94 -12.11
N LEU A 33 6.14 -7.70 -12.16
CA LEU A 33 7.55 -7.42 -12.42
C LEU A 33 8.45 -8.01 -11.32
N LYS A 34 7.99 -7.99 -10.07
CA LYS A 34 8.74 -8.57 -8.95
C LYS A 34 8.80 -10.10 -9.03
N GLU A 35 7.69 -10.75 -9.39
CA GLU A 35 7.61 -12.20 -9.59
C GLU A 35 8.46 -12.68 -10.76
N LYS A 36 8.55 -11.88 -11.83
CA LYS A 36 9.48 -12.11 -12.96
C LYS A 36 10.95 -11.89 -12.60
N GLY A 37 11.26 -11.43 -11.39
CA GLY A 37 12.63 -11.24 -10.90
C GLY A 37 13.29 -9.92 -11.31
N TYR A 38 12.53 -8.94 -11.78
CA TYR A 38 13.10 -7.63 -12.09
C TYR A 38 13.54 -6.89 -10.83
N SER A 39 14.66 -6.16 -10.93
CA SER A 39 15.16 -5.33 -9.84
C SER A 39 14.27 -4.11 -9.61
N ASP A 40 14.21 -3.62 -8.37
CA ASP A 40 13.39 -2.45 -8.02
C ASP A 40 13.76 -1.21 -8.84
N LYS A 41 15.02 -1.07 -9.26
CA LYS A 41 15.47 0.04 -10.13
C LYS A 41 14.76 0.00 -11.50
N ILE A 42 14.62 -1.19 -12.07
CA ILE A 42 13.91 -1.38 -13.33
C ILE A 42 12.42 -1.10 -13.16
N ILE A 43 11.83 -1.50 -12.03
CA ILE A 43 10.42 -1.25 -11.72
C ILE A 43 10.16 0.27 -11.55
N VAL A 44 11.02 0.99 -10.84
CA VAL A 44 10.93 2.45 -10.72
C VAL A 44 11.02 3.12 -12.08
N ARG A 45 11.96 2.67 -12.93
CA ARG A 45 12.14 3.21 -14.28
C ARG A 45 10.92 2.93 -15.16
N PHE A 46 10.34 1.74 -15.07
CA PHE A 46 9.09 1.40 -15.74
C PHE A 46 7.94 2.33 -15.31
N LEU A 47 7.79 2.59 -14.01
CA LEU A 47 6.75 3.50 -13.51
C LEU A 47 6.96 4.94 -14.00
N GLU A 48 8.21 5.40 -14.07
CA GLU A 48 8.54 6.72 -14.58
C GLU A 48 8.30 6.84 -16.09
N GLU A 49 8.77 5.88 -16.90
CA GLU A 49 8.69 5.93 -18.36
C GLU A 49 7.29 5.57 -18.91
N MET A 50 6.62 4.57 -18.34
CA MET A 50 5.35 4.05 -18.86
C MET A 50 4.12 4.68 -18.21
N LYS A 51 4.25 5.13 -16.96
CA LYS A 51 3.11 5.63 -16.16
C LYS A 51 3.29 7.09 -15.72
N GLY A 52 4.45 7.71 -15.96
CA GLY A 52 4.75 9.08 -15.55
C GLY A 52 4.89 9.24 -14.02
N VAL A 53 5.09 8.14 -13.29
CA VAL A 53 5.13 8.14 -11.82
C VAL A 53 6.57 8.09 -11.34
N LYS A 54 7.07 9.24 -10.87
CA LYS A 54 8.42 9.35 -10.31
C LYS A 54 8.41 9.09 -8.81
N ILE A 55 9.04 7.98 -8.40
CA ILE A 55 9.16 7.58 -6.99
C ILE A 55 10.58 7.13 -6.67
N SER A 56 10.94 7.16 -5.39
CA SER A 56 12.23 6.59 -4.96
C SER A 56 12.12 5.07 -4.79
N GLN A 57 13.25 4.37 -4.94
CA GLN A 57 13.34 2.92 -4.69
C GLN A 57 12.93 2.55 -3.26
N GLN A 58 13.21 3.43 -2.28
CA GLN A 58 12.77 3.23 -0.90
C GLN A 58 11.25 3.26 -0.77
N TRP A 59 10.59 4.14 -1.52
CA TRP A 59 9.14 4.26 -1.53
C TRP A 59 8.48 3.02 -2.14
N LEU A 60 9.03 2.51 -3.26
CA LEU A 60 8.61 1.24 -3.85
C LEU A 60 8.75 0.08 -2.87
N ASN A 61 9.90 -0.03 -2.21
CA ASN A 61 10.15 -1.09 -1.23
C ASN A 61 9.21 -1.01 -0.02
N ARG A 62 8.92 0.21 0.48
CA ARG A 62 7.95 0.42 1.55
C ARG A 62 6.55 -0.02 1.12
N TYR A 63 6.18 0.27 -0.11
CA TYR A 63 4.90 -0.13 -0.68
C TYR A 63 4.77 -1.64 -0.82
N ILE A 64 5.76 -2.32 -1.41
CA ILE A 64 5.77 -3.80 -1.54
C ILE A 64 5.62 -4.47 -0.17
N ARG A 65 6.33 -3.98 0.86
CA ARG A 65 6.19 -4.49 2.24
C ARG A 65 4.78 -4.26 2.80
N SER A 66 4.19 -3.10 2.53
CA SER A 66 2.81 -2.80 2.93
C SER A 66 1.81 -3.73 2.26
N CYS A 67 1.95 -3.99 0.96
CA CYS A 67 1.09 -4.93 0.23
C CYS A 67 1.15 -6.34 0.81
N ARG A 68 2.36 -6.85 1.13
CA ARG A 68 2.51 -8.17 1.76
C ARG A 68 1.85 -8.25 3.13
N LYS A 69 2.04 -7.21 3.96
CA LYS A 69 1.41 -7.13 5.29
C LYS A 69 -0.12 -7.08 5.20
N GLN A 70 -0.66 -6.38 4.19
CA GLN A 70 -2.11 -6.37 3.93
C GLN A 70 -2.61 -7.75 3.48
N ALA A 71 -1.91 -8.41 2.54
CA ALA A 71 -2.25 -9.76 2.10
C ALA A 71 -2.24 -10.79 3.24
N GLU A 72 -1.30 -10.67 4.18
CA GLU A 72 -1.24 -11.51 5.38
C GLU A 72 -2.38 -11.21 6.36
N ASN A 73 -2.78 -9.96 6.53
CA ASN A 73 -3.87 -9.54 7.42
C ASN A 73 -5.27 -9.78 6.82
N SER A 74 -5.37 -9.95 5.50
CA SER A 74 -6.62 -10.25 4.79
C SER A 74 -6.93 -11.74 4.67
N LYS A 75 -6.07 -12.64 5.21
CA LYS A 75 -6.48 -14.04 5.39
C LYS A 75 -7.62 -14.06 6.42
N PRO A 76 -8.85 -14.49 6.08
CA PRO A 76 -9.82 -14.80 7.12
C PRO A 76 -9.17 -15.87 7.99
N ARG A 77 -9.01 -15.57 9.27
CA ARG A 77 -8.73 -16.55 10.32
C ARG A 77 -9.68 -17.71 10.09
N THR A 78 -9.19 -18.82 9.56
CA THR A 78 -9.94 -20.06 9.51
C THR A 78 -10.29 -20.37 10.96
N GLU A 79 -11.56 -20.23 11.31
CA GLU A 79 -12.08 -20.78 12.56
C GLU A 79 -11.65 -22.26 12.59
N PRO A 80 -11.06 -22.74 13.70
CA PRO A 80 -10.77 -24.16 13.82
C PRO A 80 -12.10 -24.90 13.71
N ALA A 81 -12.19 -25.78 12.72
CA ALA A 81 -13.32 -26.66 12.52
C ALA A 81 -13.62 -27.37 13.85
N VAL A 82 -14.77 -27.03 14.46
CA VAL A 82 -15.31 -27.77 15.60
C VAL A 82 -15.64 -29.16 15.07
N VAL A 83 -14.82 -30.13 15.48
CA VAL A 83 -15.04 -31.55 15.27
C VAL A 83 -16.35 -31.93 15.95
N LYS A 84 -17.43 -32.09 15.17
CA LYS A 84 -18.64 -32.77 15.65
C LYS A 84 -18.39 -34.27 15.54
N LEU A 85 -17.91 -34.84 16.65
CA LEU A 85 -17.94 -36.27 16.92
C LEU A 85 -19.42 -36.70 16.96
N HIS A 86 -19.84 -37.60 16.07
CA HIS A 86 -21.10 -38.35 16.17
C HIS A 86 -20.79 -39.76 16.64
#